data_AF-A0A6B9Y240-F1
#
_entry.id   AF-A0A6B9Y240-F1
#
_cell.length_a   1.000
_cell.length_b   1.000
_cell.length_c   1.000
_cell.angle_alpha   90.00
_cell.angle_beta   90.00
_cell.angle_gamma   90.00
#
_symmetry.space_group_name_H-M   'P 1'
#
loop_
_entity.id
_entity.type
_entity.pdbx_description
1 polymer ?
#
loop_
_entity_poly.entity_id
_entity_poly.type
_entity_poly.pdbx_seq_one_letter_code
_entity_poly.pdbx_strand_id
1 'polypeptide(L)'
;MRFQRPAITISAVALGISLVAADLTPSGYFESPDQVLTTLATVQSAIFAIVFSVVILGVQLSTSRYSSRLADLFRSDQYYRVTVGIFGISIGLSVFTLVFRNSLNGYLLRFAVVLAAGFAVTSFIILFYFVDSVLDQTTPEGIIQRVDQELTPEKIIEQATLAGENNAEPDPFLIPNSIVRSAVDDMDLAAASLGLSTISRRVEELLTTVSTDDIEDDSPLGQSIQTLCTKRLPNLTETAAEDEFIEAGSESIQTISSIGTAGIREELEVVSNDSLRGITRLIAELEFDPSSEKLRKESVDEACNIADTAAESGLWDTAGTGIRYVGFYSATSIMRRGASDRNQRAYTNLSISRIPSLFSELMENLPDEIETDAFQNRIIRRHGDYTSSSEVWALWCCYASMAETTSAYLRYELEHEEPIVDWSMVSSGWSECVSTASESGFDYFTYQWLGTLFYLEYLSRQGPESFMANFNPTIQYRIRSEVVENTVDRVRSGSVSVRNRIDLLPGHIDPIETPLTGYSNPPFDDIEEEFERWLDLKKGMSRRFGMGGAPQKDAENSNTDE
;
A
#
# COMPACT_ATOMS: atom_id res chain seq x y z
N MET A 1 -15.76 24.70 15.06
CA MET A 1 -16.77 25.39 15.90
C MET A 1 -16.38 25.59 17.39
N ARG A 2 -15.41 24.87 17.98
CA ARG A 2 -15.10 24.99 19.43
C ARG A 2 -14.54 26.35 19.89
N PHE A 3 -13.86 27.11 19.03
CA PHE A 3 -13.21 28.39 19.42
C PHE A 3 -13.95 29.69 19.07
N GLN A 4 -15.00 29.64 18.25
CA GLN A 4 -15.78 30.84 17.93
C GLN A 4 -16.53 31.37 19.17
N ARG A 5 -16.90 30.46 20.08
CA ARG A 5 -17.54 30.78 21.35
C ARG A 5 -16.62 31.58 22.30
N PRO A 6 -15.38 31.15 22.63
CA PRO A 6 -14.52 31.92 23.53
C PRO A 6 -14.16 33.31 22.99
N ALA A 7 -13.88 33.50 21.69
CA ALA A 7 -13.54 34.83 21.16
C ALA A 7 -14.70 35.83 21.29
N ILE A 8 -15.92 35.41 20.95
CA ILE A 8 -17.13 36.24 21.11
C ILE A 8 -17.43 36.48 22.59
N THR A 9 -17.25 35.46 23.44
CA THR A 9 -17.51 35.57 24.88
C THR A 9 -16.51 36.48 25.56
N ILE A 10 -15.21 36.40 25.23
CA ILE A 10 -14.16 37.28 25.77
C ILE A 10 -14.42 38.72 25.32
N SER A 11 -14.78 38.94 24.05
CA SER A 11 -15.10 40.27 23.54
C SER A 11 -16.34 40.87 24.21
N ALA A 12 -17.38 40.05 24.44
CA ALA A 12 -18.60 40.48 25.14
C ALA A 12 -18.35 40.75 26.63
N VAL A 13 -17.51 39.96 27.28
CA VAL A 13 -17.07 40.17 28.68
C VAL A 13 -16.23 41.45 28.77
N ALA A 14 -15.31 41.69 27.84
CA ALA A 14 -14.55 42.93 27.78
C ALA A 14 -15.45 44.15 27.59
N LEU A 15 -16.43 44.07 26.67
CA LEU A 15 -17.47 45.09 26.50
C LEU A 15 -18.25 45.36 27.79
N GLY A 16 -18.68 44.30 28.50
CA GLY A 16 -19.41 44.41 29.75
C GLY A 16 -18.58 45.00 30.89
N ILE A 17 -17.32 44.56 31.04
CA ILE A 17 -16.37 45.10 32.01
C ILE A 17 -16.05 46.56 31.69
N SER A 18 -15.88 46.91 30.41
CA SER A 18 -15.65 48.28 29.98
C SER A 18 -16.83 49.19 30.29
N LEU A 19 -18.07 48.71 30.14
CA LEU A 19 -19.28 49.46 30.51
C LEU A 19 -19.32 49.75 32.01
N VAL A 20 -19.07 48.74 32.84
CA VAL A 20 -19.06 48.86 34.32
C VAL A 20 -17.91 49.74 34.79
N ALA A 21 -16.72 49.58 34.21
CA ALA A 21 -15.54 50.37 34.57
C ALA A 21 -15.67 51.86 34.16
N ALA A 22 -16.37 52.16 33.06
CA ALA A 22 -16.66 53.52 32.65
C ALA A 22 -17.62 54.24 33.62
N ASP A 23 -18.59 53.52 34.19
CA ASP A 23 -19.50 54.05 35.22
C ASP A 23 -18.81 54.23 36.59
N LEU A 24 -17.83 53.39 36.90
CA LEU A 24 -17.09 53.42 38.18
C LEU A 24 -15.90 54.39 38.19
N THR A 25 -15.44 54.90 37.04
CA THR A 25 -14.25 55.76 36.97
C THR A 25 -14.59 57.23 37.30
N PRO A 26 -13.96 57.83 38.34
CA PRO A 26 -14.24 59.20 38.75
C PRO A 26 -13.93 60.23 37.65
N SER A 27 -14.67 61.34 37.67
CA SER A 27 -14.42 62.46 36.75
C SER A 27 -13.06 63.09 36.98
N GLY A 28 -12.12 62.87 36.04
CA GLY A 28 -10.75 63.38 36.08
C GLY A 28 -9.65 62.31 36.05
N TYR A 29 -10.00 61.01 36.03
CA TYR A 29 -9.03 59.93 36.15
C TYR A 29 -8.01 59.84 35.00
N PHE A 30 -8.41 60.19 33.78
CA PHE A 30 -7.50 60.25 32.64
C PHE A 30 -7.08 61.71 32.40
N GLU A 31 -5.95 62.12 32.97
CA GLU A 31 -5.39 63.46 32.74
C GLU A 31 -4.96 63.67 31.28
N SER A 32 -4.72 62.60 30.51
CA SER A 32 -4.30 62.66 29.11
C SER A 32 -4.80 61.46 28.28
N PRO A 33 -6.11 61.41 27.94
CA PRO A 33 -6.69 60.32 27.15
C PRO A 33 -6.04 60.17 25.75
N ASP A 34 -5.53 61.28 25.19
CA ASP A 34 -4.81 61.27 23.92
C ASP A 34 -3.53 60.44 23.99
N GLN A 35 -2.77 60.58 25.08
CA GLN A 35 -1.53 59.83 25.27
C GLN A 35 -1.83 58.34 25.41
N VAL A 36 -2.89 57.98 26.14
CA VAL A 36 -3.31 56.58 26.32
C VAL A 36 -3.71 55.96 24.98
N LEU A 37 -4.61 56.61 24.23
CA LEU A 37 -5.08 56.09 22.94
C LEU A 37 -3.95 56.02 21.90
N THR A 38 -3.07 57.03 21.86
CA THR A 38 -1.91 57.04 20.96
C THR A 38 -0.94 55.91 21.31
N THR A 39 -0.68 55.71 22.60
CA THR A 39 0.18 54.62 23.09
C THR A 39 -0.43 53.26 22.77
N LEU A 40 -1.72 53.06 23.02
CA LEU A 40 -2.42 51.80 22.68
C LEU A 40 -2.34 51.52 21.19
N ALA A 41 -2.73 52.47 20.34
CA ALA A 41 -2.69 52.30 18.89
C ALA A 41 -1.26 51.99 18.40
N THR A 42 -0.25 52.69 18.93
CA THR A 42 1.15 52.48 18.54
C THR A 42 1.68 51.12 18.98
N VAL A 43 1.46 50.75 20.25
CA VAL A 43 1.92 49.46 20.80
C VAL A 43 1.22 48.30 20.12
N GLN A 44 -0.10 48.36 19.93
CA GLN A 44 -0.84 47.31 19.23
C GLN A 44 -0.41 47.16 17.78
N SER A 45 -0.20 48.27 17.06
CA SER A 45 0.28 48.24 15.68
C SER A 45 1.70 47.64 15.60
N ALA A 46 2.58 47.99 16.54
CA ALA A 46 3.94 47.46 16.60
C ALA A 46 3.96 45.95 16.89
N ILE A 47 3.21 45.50 17.91
CA ILE A 47 3.10 44.08 18.25
C ILE A 47 2.49 43.29 17.09
N PHE A 48 1.42 43.80 16.48
CA PHE A 48 0.77 43.17 15.33
C PHE A 48 1.75 43.03 14.16
N ALA A 49 2.52 44.09 13.85
CA ALA A 49 3.53 44.05 12.80
C ALA A 49 4.63 43.01 13.07
N ILE A 50 5.11 42.89 14.31
CA ILE A 50 6.12 41.90 14.70
C ILE A 50 5.57 40.48 14.54
N VAL A 51 4.40 40.19 15.14
CA VAL A 51 3.81 38.84 15.07
C VAL A 51 3.49 38.47 13.63
N PHE A 52 2.93 39.39 12.85
CA PHE A 52 2.67 39.14 11.44
C PHE A 52 3.95 38.82 10.65
N SER A 53 5.05 39.50 10.95
CA SER A 53 6.35 39.22 10.32
C SER A 53 6.89 37.82 10.69
N VAL A 54 6.81 37.44 11.97
CA VAL A 54 7.24 36.10 12.44
C VAL A 54 6.36 35.01 11.84
N VAL A 55 5.04 35.21 11.77
CA VAL A 55 4.09 34.26 11.18
C VAL A 55 4.38 34.09 9.69
N ILE A 56 4.57 35.17 8.93
CA ILE A 56 4.93 35.07 7.51
C ILE A 56 6.25 34.31 7.35
N LEU A 57 7.25 34.58 8.18
CA LEU A 57 8.52 33.88 8.11
C LEU A 57 8.35 32.39 8.42
N GLY A 58 7.56 32.03 9.45
CA GLY A 58 7.24 30.66 9.79
C GLY A 58 6.49 29.94 8.67
N VAL A 59 5.50 30.59 8.06
CA VAL A 59 4.80 30.09 6.88
C VAL A 59 5.76 29.90 5.73
N GLN A 60 6.64 30.86 5.43
CA GLN A 60 7.64 30.75 4.37
C GLN A 60 8.59 29.56 4.59
N LEU A 61 9.07 29.37 5.82
CA LEU A 61 9.92 28.24 6.17
C LEU A 61 9.19 26.91 6.00
N SER A 62 7.97 26.79 6.54
CA SER A 62 7.12 25.58 6.39
C SER A 62 6.78 25.30 4.93
N THR A 63 6.46 26.34 4.16
CA THR A 63 6.15 26.29 2.73
C THR A 63 7.36 25.86 1.91
N SER A 64 8.57 26.28 2.31
CA SER A 64 9.83 25.88 1.67
C SER A 64 10.26 24.45 2.02
N ARG A 65 9.85 23.95 3.20
CA ARG A 65 10.22 22.63 3.71
C ARG A 65 9.25 21.54 3.23
N TYR A 66 7.94 21.76 3.37
CA TYR A 66 6.93 20.73 3.15
C TYR A 66 6.21 20.87 1.80
N SER A 67 5.65 22.06 1.49
CA SER A 67 4.95 22.29 0.21
C SER A 67 4.59 23.75 -0.01
N SER A 68 4.70 24.23 -1.26
CA SER A 68 4.31 25.58 -1.64
C SER A 68 2.82 25.89 -1.40
N ARG A 69 1.99 24.84 -1.33
CA ARG A 69 0.52 24.91 -1.19
C ARG A 69 0.05 25.06 0.25
N LEU A 70 0.95 24.84 1.21
CA LEU A 70 0.65 24.99 2.64
C LEU A 70 0.30 26.44 3.01
N ALA A 71 0.78 27.41 2.23
CA ALA A 71 0.43 28.82 2.38
C ALA A 71 -1.08 29.10 2.24
N ASP A 72 -1.77 28.40 1.35
CA ASP A 72 -3.22 28.56 1.16
C ASP A 72 -4.01 27.99 2.35
N LEU A 73 -3.51 26.89 2.93
CA LEU A 73 -4.01 26.32 4.18
C LEU A 73 -3.94 27.34 5.32
N PHE A 74 -2.81 28.04 5.47
CA PHE A 74 -2.67 29.09 6.49
C PHE A 74 -3.58 30.29 6.23
N ARG A 75 -3.79 30.67 4.97
CA ARG A 75 -4.64 31.82 4.60
C ARG A 75 -6.14 31.54 4.76
N SER A 76 -6.56 30.29 4.56
CA SER A 76 -7.93 29.85 4.78
C SER A 76 -8.27 29.75 6.27
N ASP A 77 -7.25 29.79 7.15
CA ASP A 77 -7.45 29.63 8.59
C ASP A 77 -8.38 30.71 9.17
N GLN A 78 -9.43 30.24 9.84
CA GLN A 78 -10.36 31.06 10.57
C GLN A 78 -9.68 31.83 11.71
N TYR A 79 -8.68 31.24 12.38
CA TYR A 79 -7.96 31.89 13.49
C TYR A 79 -7.19 33.12 13.02
N TYR A 80 -6.54 33.04 11.86
CA TYR A 80 -5.86 34.17 11.24
C TYR A 80 -6.84 35.32 10.94
N ARG A 81 -7.96 35.03 10.26
CA ARG A 81 -8.95 36.05 9.87
C ARG A 81 -9.57 36.75 11.08
N VAL A 82 -9.92 36.00 12.12
CA VAL A 82 -10.50 36.55 13.36
C VAL A 82 -9.49 37.43 14.10
N THR A 83 -8.24 36.97 14.23
CA THR A 83 -7.19 37.72 14.95
C THR A 83 -6.87 39.04 14.25
N VAL A 84 -6.64 39.00 12.93
CA VAL A 84 -6.40 40.21 12.11
C VAL A 84 -7.59 41.16 12.17
N GLY A 85 -8.82 40.64 12.06
CA GLY A 85 -10.04 41.45 12.13
C GLY A 85 -10.19 42.17 13.47
N ILE A 86 -9.99 41.46 14.59
CA ILE A 86 -10.12 42.05 15.94
C ILE A 86 -9.01 43.06 16.22
N PHE A 87 -7.77 42.81 15.79
CA PHE A 87 -6.70 43.79 15.87
C PHE A 87 -7.00 45.05 15.05
N GLY A 88 -7.43 44.87 13.80
CA GLY A 88 -7.80 45.98 12.92
C GLY A 88 -8.91 46.83 13.53
N ILE A 89 -9.94 46.21 14.11
CA ILE A 89 -11.03 46.91 14.82
C ILE A 89 -10.50 47.63 16.06
N SER A 90 -9.63 46.99 16.85
CA SER A 90 -9.09 47.56 18.10
C SER A 90 -8.21 48.79 17.84
N ILE A 91 -7.32 48.72 16.84
CA ILE A 91 -6.50 49.84 16.38
C ILE A 91 -7.40 50.93 15.77
N GLY A 92 -8.34 50.53 14.90
CA GLY A 92 -9.29 51.43 14.26
C GLY A 92 -10.14 52.21 15.26
N LEU A 93 -10.63 51.55 16.32
CA LEU A 93 -11.39 52.18 17.41
C LEU A 93 -10.54 53.20 18.18
N SER A 94 -9.27 52.87 18.45
CA SER A 94 -8.33 53.78 19.14
C SER A 94 -8.07 55.04 18.31
N VAL A 95 -7.80 54.88 17.00
CA VAL A 95 -7.58 56.00 16.07
C VAL A 95 -8.85 56.80 15.84
N PHE A 96 -9.99 56.14 15.67
CA PHE A 96 -11.29 56.80 15.50
C PHE A 96 -11.64 57.67 16.70
N THR A 97 -11.44 57.14 17.92
CA THR A 97 -11.68 57.90 19.16
C THR A 97 -10.77 59.12 19.26
N LEU A 98 -9.50 59.00 18.85
CA LEU A 98 -8.56 60.13 18.77
C LEU A 98 -9.03 61.22 17.80
N VAL A 99 -9.45 60.85 16.59
CA VAL A 99 -9.88 61.79 15.55
C VAL A 99 -11.16 62.54 15.95
N PHE A 100 -12.14 61.84 16.49
CA PHE A 100 -13.46 62.42 16.80
C PHE A 100 -13.58 62.98 18.22
N ARG A 101 -12.49 63.01 19.01
CA ARG A 101 -12.52 63.39 20.43
C ARG A 101 -13.23 64.71 20.70
N ASN A 102 -13.00 65.73 19.86
CA ASN A 102 -13.52 67.09 20.07
C ASN A 102 -15.04 67.18 19.85
N SER A 103 -15.61 66.15 19.21
CA SER A 103 -17.05 66.03 18.94
C SER A 103 -17.76 65.15 19.97
N LEU A 104 -17.03 64.46 20.85
CA LEU A 104 -17.60 63.53 21.84
C LEU A 104 -17.82 64.24 23.19
N ASN A 105 -18.96 63.95 23.82
CA ASN A 105 -19.21 64.37 25.20
C ASN A 105 -18.22 63.67 26.15
N GLY A 106 -17.88 64.28 27.29
CA GLY A 106 -16.90 63.74 28.24
C GLY A 106 -17.23 62.33 28.74
N TYR A 107 -18.51 61.98 28.86
CA TYR A 107 -18.94 60.60 29.16
C TYR A 107 -18.64 59.63 28.00
N LEU A 108 -19.02 60.00 26.78
CA LEU A 108 -18.78 59.18 25.58
C LEU A 108 -17.29 58.98 25.31
N LEU A 109 -16.47 60.01 25.53
CA LEU A 109 -15.02 59.90 25.41
C LEU A 109 -14.45 58.90 26.41
N ARG A 110 -14.88 58.92 27.68
CA ARG A 110 -14.44 57.94 28.69
C ARG A 110 -14.86 56.53 28.33
N PHE A 111 -16.12 56.35 27.95
CA PHE A 111 -16.62 55.06 27.49
C PHE A 111 -15.78 54.54 26.33
N ALA A 112 -15.50 55.38 25.32
CA ALA A 112 -14.68 55.01 24.17
C ALA A 112 -13.22 54.66 24.57
N VAL A 113 -12.60 55.39 25.50
CA VAL A 113 -11.24 55.08 26.01
C VAL A 113 -11.22 53.74 26.74
N VAL A 114 -12.17 53.50 27.65
CA VAL A 114 -12.26 52.24 28.40
C VAL A 114 -12.61 51.08 27.48
N LEU A 115 -13.44 51.31 26.45
CA LEU A 115 -13.75 50.34 25.42
C LEU A 115 -12.52 50.00 24.57
N ALA A 116 -11.77 51.01 24.12
CA ALA A 116 -10.52 50.82 23.40
C ALA A 116 -9.50 50.03 24.23
N ALA A 117 -9.36 50.34 25.52
CA ALA A 117 -8.50 49.58 26.43
C ALA A 117 -8.96 48.12 26.59
N GLY A 118 -10.27 47.88 26.72
CA GLY A 118 -10.83 46.53 26.80
C GLY A 118 -10.62 45.72 25.52
N PHE A 119 -10.85 46.32 24.36
CA PHE A 119 -10.53 45.72 23.06
C PHE A 119 -9.02 45.50 22.89
N ALA A 120 -8.17 46.33 23.48
CA ALA A 120 -6.72 46.13 23.45
C ALA A 120 -6.29 44.90 24.24
N VAL A 121 -6.77 44.74 25.47
CA VAL A 121 -6.53 43.54 26.28
C VAL A 121 -7.08 42.29 25.57
N THR A 122 -8.30 42.38 25.04
CA THR A 122 -8.92 41.27 24.29
C THR A 122 -8.09 40.88 23.07
N SER A 123 -7.63 41.87 22.29
CA SER A 123 -6.78 41.62 21.14
C SER A 123 -5.47 40.93 21.54
N PHE A 124 -4.86 41.33 22.65
CA PHE A 124 -3.64 40.70 23.15
C PHE A 124 -3.86 39.25 23.59
N ILE A 125 -4.97 38.94 24.28
CA ILE A 125 -5.31 37.56 24.66
C ILE A 125 -5.52 36.69 23.40
N ILE A 126 -6.24 37.20 22.41
CA ILE A 126 -6.47 36.48 21.15
C ILE A 126 -5.15 36.28 20.39
N LEU A 127 -4.26 37.27 20.42
CA LEU A 127 -2.91 37.15 19.85
C LEU A 127 -2.14 36.00 20.49
N PHE A 128 -2.19 35.87 21.81
CA PHE A 128 -1.50 34.81 22.53
C PHE A 128 -1.96 33.43 22.03
N TYR A 129 -3.28 33.21 21.96
CA TYR A 129 -3.83 31.96 21.40
C TYR A 129 -3.50 31.75 19.92
N PHE A 130 -3.47 32.83 19.14
CA PHE A 130 -3.09 32.74 17.74
C PHE A 130 -1.62 32.34 17.58
N VAL A 131 -0.71 32.94 18.34
CA VAL A 131 0.72 32.57 18.32
C VAL A 131 0.91 31.12 18.73
N ASP A 132 0.26 30.69 19.82
CA ASP A 132 0.27 29.29 20.29
C ASP A 132 -0.18 28.33 19.17
N SER A 133 -1.32 28.64 18.54
CA SER A 133 -1.83 27.86 17.40
C SER A 133 -0.91 27.88 16.18
N VAL A 134 -0.20 28.98 15.90
CA VAL A 134 0.74 29.03 14.77
C VAL A 134 2.00 28.23 15.09
N LEU A 135 2.50 28.28 16.32
CA LEU A 135 3.65 27.48 16.74
C LEU A 135 3.35 25.99 16.60
N ASP A 136 2.17 25.54 17.07
CA ASP A 136 1.73 24.16 16.88
C ASP A 136 1.67 23.80 15.38
N GLN A 137 1.07 24.66 14.55
CA GLN A 137 0.98 24.43 13.09
C GLN A 137 2.32 24.54 12.34
N THR A 138 3.41 24.97 13.00
CA THR A 138 4.75 24.95 12.39
C THR A 138 5.50 23.66 12.68
N THR A 139 5.00 22.79 13.56
CA THR A 139 5.57 21.46 13.77
C THR A 139 4.99 20.46 12.75
N PRO A 140 5.73 19.40 12.39
CA PRO A 140 5.22 18.35 11.52
C PRO A 140 3.88 17.79 12.01
N GLU A 141 3.75 17.57 13.32
CA GLU A 141 2.55 17.00 13.93
C GLU A 141 1.35 17.93 13.82
N GLY A 142 1.53 19.23 14.03
CA GLY A 142 0.44 20.19 13.88
C GLY A 142 0.00 20.36 12.44
N ILE A 143 0.93 20.27 11.48
CA ILE A 143 0.58 20.26 10.05
C ILE A 143 -0.23 18.99 9.72
N ILE A 144 0.21 17.81 10.17
CA ILE A 144 -0.48 16.55 9.89
C ILE A 144 -1.87 16.53 10.54
N GLN A 145 -2.01 16.97 11.79
CA GLN A 145 -3.32 17.10 12.45
C GLN A 145 -4.27 18.05 11.70
N ARG A 146 -3.71 19.07 11.04
CA ARG A 146 -4.51 19.99 10.25
C ARG A 146 -4.95 19.36 8.93
N VAL A 147 -4.03 18.69 8.24
CA VAL A 147 -4.33 17.90 7.05
C VAL A 147 -5.38 16.83 7.36
N ASP A 148 -5.27 16.19 8.52
CA ASP A 148 -6.25 15.21 9.00
C ASP A 148 -7.68 15.78 9.08
N GLN A 149 -7.83 17.03 9.52
CA GLN A 149 -9.13 17.71 9.58
C GLN A 149 -9.67 18.14 8.19
N GLU A 150 -8.80 18.18 7.18
CA GLU A 150 -9.17 18.54 5.81
C GLU A 150 -9.38 17.31 4.91
N LEU A 151 -8.83 16.14 5.26
CA LEU A 151 -9.05 14.86 4.58
C LEU A 151 -10.35 14.16 5.03
N THR A 152 -11.49 14.85 5.03
CA THR A 152 -12.78 14.17 5.25
C THR A 152 -13.24 13.49 3.96
N PRO A 153 -14.01 12.38 4.01
CA PRO A 153 -14.47 11.68 2.81
C PRO A 153 -15.11 12.61 1.78
N GLU A 154 -15.99 13.52 2.21
CA GLU A 154 -16.68 14.45 1.31
C GLU A 154 -15.72 15.40 0.60
N LYS A 155 -14.69 15.88 1.31
CA LYS A 155 -13.67 16.76 0.74
C LYS A 155 -12.73 16.03 -0.19
N ILE A 156 -12.39 14.78 0.12
CA ILE A 156 -11.54 13.95 -0.75
C ILE A 156 -12.26 13.74 -2.09
N ILE A 157 -13.54 13.37 -2.05
CA ILE A 157 -14.37 13.19 -3.26
C ILE A 157 -14.46 14.49 -4.07
N GLU A 158 -14.75 15.61 -3.40
CA GLU A 158 -14.83 16.94 -4.04
C GLU A 158 -13.50 17.31 -4.71
N GLN A 159 -12.38 17.19 -4.01
CA GLN A 159 -11.06 17.53 -4.53
C GLN A 159 -10.61 16.59 -5.65
N ALA A 160 -10.87 15.28 -5.55
CA ALA A 160 -10.58 14.34 -6.62
C ALA A 160 -11.36 14.69 -7.89
N THR A 161 -12.64 15.02 -7.76
CA THR A 161 -13.49 15.44 -8.88
C THR A 161 -12.94 16.71 -9.54
N LEU A 162 -12.60 17.73 -8.74
CA LEU A 162 -12.01 18.97 -9.24
C LEU A 162 -10.66 18.76 -9.94
N ALA A 163 -9.81 17.87 -9.40
CA ALA A 163 -8.53 17.52 -10.01
C ALA A 163 -8.70 16.77 -11.35
N GLY A 164 -9.70 15.89 -11.44
CA GLY A 164 -10.04 15.19 -12.69
C GLY A 164 -10.59 16.12 -13.78
N GLU A 165 -11.39 17.12 -13.41
CA GLU A 165 -11.94 18.10 -14.35
C GLU A 165 -10.91 19.16 -14.78
N ASN A 166 -9.96 19.49 -13.89
CA ASN A 166 -8.99 20.56 -14.10
C ASN A 166 -7.61 20.16 -13.58
N ASN A 167 -6.67 19.92 -14.51
CA ASN A 167 -5.27 19.60 -14.21
C ASN A 167 -4.51 20.66 -13.38
N ALA A 168 -5.07 21.87 -13.22
CA ALA A 168 -4.49 22.89 -12.33
C ALA A 168 -4.80 22.63 -10.84
N GLU A 169 -5.88 21.91 -10.54
CA GLU A 169 -6.29 21.63 -9.17
C GLU A 169 -5.47 20.49 -8.53
N PRO A 170 -5.18 20.57 -7.22
CA PRO A 170 -4.48 19.50 -6.50
C PRO A 170 -5.31 18.24 -6.41
N ASP A 171 -4.66 17.11 -6.65
CA ASP A 171 -5.14 15.85 -6.11
C ASP A 171 -5.17 15.87 -4.57
N PRO A 172 -6.20 15.28 -3.92
CA PRO A 172 -6.41 15.35 -2.47
C PRO A 172 -5.25 14.80 -1.64
N PHE A 173 -4.54 13.79 -2.14
CA PHE A 173 -3.46 13.15 -1.40
C PHE A 173 -2.09 13.80 -1.64
N LEU A 174 -2.01 14.86 -2.45
CA LEU A 174 -0.72 15.44 -2.83
C LEU A 174 -0.04 16.13 -1.63
N ILE A 175 -0.81 16.93 -0.87
CA ILE A 175 -0.30 17.65 0.30
C ILE A 175 0.11 16.66 1.41
N PRO A 176 -0.75 15.71 1.85
CA PRO A 176 -0.34 14.71 2.83
C PRO A 176 0.92 13.96 2.42
N ASN A 177 0.99 13.51 1.16
CA ASN A 177 2.17 12.80 0.66
C ASN A 177 3.43 13.66 0.63
N SER A 178 3.32 14.95 0.31
CA SER A 178 4.47 15.86 0.33
C SER A 178 5.03 16.08 1.74
N ILE A 179 4.15 16.10 2.75
CA ILE A 179 4.56 16.23 4.16
C ILE A 179 5.27 14.96 4.62
N VAL A 180 4.70 13.79 4.32
CA VAL A 180 5.33 12.49 4.63
C VAL A 180 6.67 12.38 3.94
N ARG A 181 6.75 12.73 2.65
CA ARG A 181 8.02 12.72 1.92
C ARG A 181 9.07 13.62 2.55
N SER A 182 8.73 14.86 2.87
CA SER A 182 9.66 15.76 3.57
C SER A 182 10.05 15.21 4.96
N ALA A 183 9.16 14.50 5.66
CA ALA A 183 9.52 13.85 6.92
C ALA A 183 10.49 12.67 6.72
N VAL A 184 10.35 11.91 5.63
CA VAL A 184 11.31 10.86 5.23
C VAL A 184 12.66 11.48 4.86
N ASP A 185 12.66 12.52 4.02
CA ASP A 185 13.88 13.25 3.61
C ASP A 185 14.62 13.84 4.85
N ASP A 186 13.88 14.24 5.88
CA ASP A 186 14.41 14.77 7.15
C ASP A 186 14.74 13.68 8.20
N MET A 187 14.53 12.39 7.89
CA MET A 187 14.65 11.25 8.79
C MET A 187 13.81 11.35 10.09
N ASP A 188 12.66 12.02 10.02
CA ASP A 188 11.73 12.20 11.14
C ASP A 188 10.67 11.08 11.16
N LEU A 189 10.98 10.00 11.88
CA LEU A 189 10.13 8.80 11.91
C LEU A 189 8.76 9.11 12.52
N ALA A 190 8.72 9.95 13.55
CA ALA A 190 7.48 10.27 14.24
C ALA A 190 6.52 11.02 13.30
N ALA A 191 7.04 11.99 12.54
CA ALA A 191 6.26 12.71 11.55
C ALA A 191 5.84 11.84 10.37
N ALA A 192 6.75 11.01 9.84
CA ALA A 192 6.44 10.09 8.75
C ALA A 192 5.32 9.10 9.15
N SER A 193 5.47 8.45 10.30
CA SER A 193 4.49 7.50 10.87
C SER A 193 3.13 8.13 11.12
N LEU A 194 3.11 9.34 11.68
CA LEU A 194 1.87 10.07 11.91
C LEU A 194 1.18 10.44 10.59
N GLY A 195 1.94 10.83 9.58
CA GLY A 195 1.40 11.18 8.27
C GLY A 195 0.86 9.96 7.51
N LEU A 196 1.60 8.86 7.51
CA LEU A 196 1.21 7.58 6.90
C LEU A 196 -0.05 6.99 7.56
N SER A 197 -0.08 6.92 8.88
CA SER A 197 -1.26 6.45 9.63
C SER A 197 -2.48 7.35 9.42
N THR A 198 -2.28 8.66 9.26
CA THR A 198 -3.35 9.59 8.90
C THR A 198 -3.90 9.31 7.50
N ILE A 199 -3.03 9.08 6.51
CA ILE A 199 -3.44 8.68 5.16
C ILE A 199 -4.21 7.36 5.20
N SER A 200 -3.66 6.32 5.83
CA SER A 200 -4.32 5.00 5.96
C SER A 200 -5.72 5.15 6.53
N ARG A 201 -5.84 5.74 7.71
CA ARG A 201 -7.12 5.87 8.40
C ARG A 201 -8.15 6.67 7.60
N ARG A 202 -7.75 7.76 6.93
CA ARG A 202 -8.69 8.57 6.13
C ARG A 202 -9.12 7.89 4.85
N VAL A 203 -8.23 7.14 4.20
CA VAL A 203 -8.60 6.31 3.05
C VAL A 203 -9.53 5.19 3.51
N GLU A 204 -9.23 4.49 4.60
CA GLU A 204 -10.12 3.46 5.16
C GLU A 204 -11.51 4.02 5.49
N GLU A 205 -11.59 5.18 6.16
CA GLU A 205 -12.85 5.86 6.43
C GLU A 205 -13.61 6.21 5.14
N LEU A 206 -12.91 6.70 4.11
CA LEU A 206 -13.49 7.00 2.81
C LEU A 206 -14.08 5.74 2.14
N LEU A 207 -13.35 4.61 2.15
CA LEU A 207 -13.78 3.38 1.51
C LEU A 207 -15.11 2.84 2.08
N THR A 208 -15.39 3.08 3.36
CA THR A 208 -16.70 2.71 3.97
C THR A 208 -17.90 3.53 3.47
N THR A 209 -17.65 4.60 2.71
CA THR A 209 -18.69 5.56 2.29
C THR A 209 -18.92 5.59 0.79
N VAL A 210 -18.04 4.97 0.00
CA VAL A 210 -18.06 5.00 -1.47
C VAL A 210 -18.57 3.68 -2.03
N SER A 211 -19.11 3.73 -3.24
CA SER A 211 -19.53 2.55 -4.01
C SER A 211 -18.51 2.18 -5.07
N THR A 212 -18.61 1.00 -5.66
CA THR A 212 -17.75 0.55 -6.77
C THR A 212 -17.77 1.54 -7.94
N ASP A 213 -18.93 2.10 -8.28
CA ASP A 213 -19.08 3.10 -9.36
C ASP A 213 -18.26 4.39 -9.09
N ASP A 214 -18.11 4.77 -7.81
CA ASP A 214 -17.35 5.97 -7.43
C ASP A 214 -15.84 5.77 -7.58
N ILE A 215 -15.36 4.53 -7.68
CA ILE A 215 -13.93 4.17 -7.69
C ILE A 215 -13.52 3.36 -8.94
N GLU A 216 -14.35 3.33 -9.99
CA GLU A 216 -13.97 2.74 -11.28
C GLU A 216 -12.68 3.39 -11.82
N ASP A 217 -11.93 2.65 -12.65
CA ASP A 217 -10.59 3.04 -13.14
C ASP A 217 -10.56 4.41 -13.84
N ASP A 218 -11.68 4.86 -14.42
CA ASP A 218 -11.82 6.15 -15.09
C ASP A 218 -12.43 7.25 -14.20
N SER A 219 -12.91 6.89 -13.00
CA SER A 219 -13.41 7.86 -12.03
C SER A 219 -12.26 8.74 -11.51
N PRO A 220 -12.49 10.04 -11.28
CA PRO A 220 -11.46 10.91 -10.70
C PRO A 220 -10.97 10.42 -9.33
N LEU A 221 -11.86 9.86 -8.52
CA LEU A 221 -11.51 9.33 -7.21
C LEU A 221 -10.70 8.03 -7.32
N GLY A 222 -11.11 7.13 -8.21
CA GLY A 222 -10.38 5.91 -8.54
C GLY A 222 -8.95 6.22 -8.96
N GLN A 223 -8.76 7.19 -9.87
CA GLN A 223 -7.43 7.64 -10.31
C GLN A 223 -6.58 8.25 -9.18
N SER A 224 -7.20 8.99 -8.25
CA SER A 224 -6.51 9.52 -7.07
C SER A 224 -6.01 8.41 -6.14
N ILE A 225 -6.86 7.42 -5.84
CA ILE A 225 -6.50 6.26 -5.00
C ILE A 225 -5.46 5.39 -5.71
N GLN A 226 -5.64 5.12 -7.01
CA GLN A 226 -4.68 4.41 -7.84
C GLN A 226 -3.32 5.11 -7.81
N THR A 227 -3.27 6.43 -8.00
CA THR A 227 -2.02 7.20 -7.98
C THR A 227 -1.37 7.17 -6.61
N LEU A 228 -2.16 7.20 -5.53
CA LEU A 228 -1.66 7.05 -4.18
C LEU A 228 -0.97 5.69 -3.99
N CYS A 229 -1.65 4.60 -4.35
CA CYS A 229 -1.20 3.23 -4.10
C CYS A 229 -0.11 2.74 -5.05
N THR A 230 -0.15 3.13 -6.34
CA THR A 230 0.76 2.62 -7.38
C THR A 230 1.98 3.49 -7.66
N LYS A 231 1.95 4.76 -7.21
CA LYS A 231 3.04 5.73 -7.46
C LYS A 231 3.53 6.41 -6.19
N ARG A 232 2.66 7.05 -5.42
CA ARG A 232 3.12 7.95 -4.34
C ARG A 232 3.72 7.21 -3.15
N LEU A 233 2.99 6.24 -2.60
CA LEU A 233 3.47 5.43 -1.48
C LEU A 233 4.64 4.51 -1.90
N PRO A 234 4.62 3.84 -3.07
CA PRO A 234 5.79 3.11 -3.55
C PRO A 234 7.04 3.99 -3.72
N ASN A 235 6.92 5.16 -4.36
CA ASN A 235 8.06 6.06 -4.51
C ASN A 235 8.58 6.56 -3.16
N LEU A 236 7.71 6.72 -2.16
CA LEU A 236 8.12 7.05 -0.79
C LEU A 236 8.95 5.91 -0.19
N THR A 237 8.54 4.65 -0.40
CA THR A 237 9.32 3.48 0.02
C THR A 237 10.67 3.41 -0.69
N GLU A 238 10.73 3.70 -1.98
CA GLU A 238 11.99 3.79 -2.74
C GLU A 238 12.91 4.86 -2.16
N THR A 239 12.41 6.08 -1.93
CA THR A 239 13.19 7.17 -1.31
C THR A 239 13.67 6.78 0.09
N ALA A 240 12.80 6.18 0.92
CA ALA A 240 13.18 5.71 2.24
C ALA A 240 14.24 4.60 2.18
N ALA A 241 14.21 3.74 1.15
CA ALA A 241 15.24 2.72 0.94
C ALA A 241 16.60 3.34 0.57
N GLU A 242 16.59 4.30 -0.36
CA GLU A 242 17.78 5.05 -0.80
C GLU A 242 18.47 5.78 0.36
N ASP A 243 17.69 6.34 1.28
CA ASP A 243 18.18 7.05 2.47
C ASP A 243 18.44 6.14 3.69
N GLU A 244 18.40 4.81 3.52
CA GLU A 244 18.53 3.79 4.57
C GLU A 244 17.52 3.94 5.73
N PHE A 245 16.38 4.59 5.49
CA PHE A 245 15.32 4.84 6.46
C PHE A 245 14.24 3.76 6.46
N ILE A 246 14.66 2.54 6.79
CA ILE A 246 13.89 1.30 6.64
C ILE A 246 12.54 1.34 7.36
N GLU A 247 12.47 1.91 8.57
CA GLU A 247 11.24 1.96 9.35
C GLU A 247 10.14 2.76 8.64
N ALA A 248 10.46 3.90 8.01
CA ALA A 248 9.49 4.67 7.25
C ALA A 248 9.08 3.98 5.95
N GLY A 249 10.01 3.28 5.29
CA GLY A 249 9.71 2.46 4.12
C GLY A 249 8.75 1.30 4.44
N SER A 250 8.95 0.65 5.59
CA SER A 250 8.10 -0.41 6.14
C SER A 250 6.69 0.10 6.44
N GLU A 251 6.57 1.23 7.13
CA GLU A 251 5.26 1.86 7.41
C GLU A 251 4.52 2.28 6.13
N SER A 252 5.24 2.67 5.09
CA SER A 252 4.64 2.99 3.77
C SER A 252 4.05 1.73 3.12
N ILE A 253 4.77 0.61 3.14
CA ILE A 253 4.25 -0.69 2.64
C ILE A 253 3.01 -1.11 3.44
N GLN A 254 3.07 -1.02 4.77
CA GLN A 254 1.94 -1.34 5.66
C GLN A 254 0.73 -0.44 5.42
N THR A 255 0.96 0.83 5.07
CA THR A 255 -0.12 1.77 4.68
C THR A 255 -0.80 1.32 3.39
N ILE A 256 -0.04 0.93 2.35
CA ILE A 256 -0.62 0.40 1.10
C ILE A 256 -1.39 -0.90 1.39
N SER A 257 -0.85 -1.76 2.27
CA SER A 257 -1.46 -3.03 2.67
C SER A 257 -2.77 -2.84 3.43
N SER A 258 -2.80 -1.88 4.35
CA SER A 258 -4.01 -1.52 5.11
C SER A 258 -5.11 -0.98 4.19
N ILE A 259 -4.76 -0.14 3.22
CA ILE A 259 -5.69 0.34 2.19
C ILE A 259 -6.22 -0.83 1.35
N GLY A 260 -5.36 -1.74 0.92
CA GLY A 260 -5.75 -2.89 0.10
C GLY A 260 -6.67 -3.87 0.85
N THR A 261 -6.37 -4.11 2.12
CA THR A 261 -7.20 -4.93 3.04
C THR A 261 -8.54 -4.27 3.33
N ALA A 262 -8.59 -2.94 3.43
CA ALA A 262 -9.84 -2.22 3.54
C ALA A 262 -10.67 -2.28 2.25
N GLY A 263 -10.02 -2.25 1.08
CA GLY A 263 -10.67 -2.55 -0.19
C GLY A 263 -11.37 -3.92 -0.18
N ILE A 264 -10.70 -4.97 0.33
CA ILE A 264 -11.28 -6.32 0.43
C ILE A 264 -12.52 -6.31 1.33
N ARG A 265 -12.43 -5.67 2.50
CA ARG A 265 -13.53 -5.62 3.48
C ARG A 265 -14.79 -4.97 2.94
N GLU A 266 -14.62 -3.94 2.11
CA GLU A 266 -15.74 -3.21 1.49
C GLU A 266 -16.09 -3.75 0.08
N GLU A 267 -15.53 -4.91 -0.32
CA GLU A 267 -15.73 -5.55 -1.63
C GLU A 267 -15.33 -4.67 -2.84
N LEU A 268 -14.33 -3.80 -2.64
CA LEU A 268 -13.78 -2.85 -3.61
C LEU A 268 -12.50 -3.41 -4.26
N GLU A 269 -12.65 -4.43 -5.12
CA GLU A 269 -11.52 -5.14 -5.76
C GLU A 269 -10.51 -4.25 -6.49
N VAL A 270 -10.97 -3.14 -7.10
CA VAL A 270 -10.10 -2.18 -7.80
C VAL A 270 -9.04 -1.60 -6.86
N VAL A 271 -9.43 -1.21 -5.65
CA VAL A 271 -8.52 -0.63 -4.64
C VAL A 271 -7.50 -1.67 -4.18
N SER A 272 -7.96 -2.89 -3.90
CA SER A 272 -7.08 -3.99 -3.49
C SER A 272 -6.09 -4.37 -4.57
N ASN A 273 -6.52 -4.40 -5.84
CA ASN A 273 -5.68 -4.65 -6.99
C ASN A 273 -4.63 -3.54 -7.20
N ASP A 274 -4.99 -2.27 -7.02
CA ASP A 274 -4.06 -1.15 -7.10
C ASP A 274 -3.04 -1.16 -5.95
N SER A 275 -3.47 -1.49 -4.73
CA SER A 275 -2.56 -1.72 -3.60
C SER A 275 -1.57 -2.86 -3.88
N LEU A 276 -2.06 -4.00 -4.39
CA LEU A 276 -1.22 -5.13 -4.77
C LEU A 276 -0.22 -4.74 -5.86
N ARG A 277 -0.66 -4.02 -6.89
CA ARG A 277 0.22 -3.52 -7.97
C ARG A 277 1.31 -2.60 -7.40
N GLY A 278 0.94 -1.70 -6.48
CA GLY A 278 1.87 -0.80 -5.80
C GLY A 278 2.94 -1.53 -5.00
N ILE A 279 2.53 -2.43 -4.10
CA ILE A 279 3.45 -3.19 -3.23
C ILE A 279 4.34 -4.12 -4.06
N THR A 280 3.75 -4.87 -4.98
CA THR A 280 4.51 -5.88 -5.74
C THR A 280 5.50 -5.27 -6.71
N ARG A 281 5.24 -4.07 -7.23
CA ARG A 281 6.21 -3.31 -8.03
C ARG A 281 7.53 -3.06 -7.29
N LEU A 282 7.47 -2.79 -5.98
CA LEU A 282 8.67 -2.60 -5.14
C LEU A 282 9.58 -3.84 -5.13
N ILE A 283 9.02 -5.04 -5.34
CA ILE A 283 9.80 -6.28 -5.38
C ILE A 283 10.85 -6.23 -6.50
N ALA A 284 10.47 -5.69 -7.66
CA ALA A 284 11.32 -5.62 -8.83
C ALA A 284 12.12 -4.31 -8.92
N GLU A 285 11.64 -3.20 -8.36
CA GLU A 285 12.22 -1.87 -8.59
C GLU A 285 13.26 -1.43 -7.56
N LEU A 286 13.14 -1.88 -6.31
CA LEU A 286 14.14 -1.58 -5.28
C LEU A 286 15.55 -2.08 -5.67
N GLU A 287 16.58 -1.45 -5.12
CA GLU A 287 17.98 -1.86 -5.33
C GLU A 287 18.32 -3.15 -4.55
N PHE A 288 19.52 -3.71 -4.75
CA PHE A 288 19.95 -4.96 -4.09
C PHE A 288 20.82 -4.74 -2.84
N ASP A 289 20.74 -3.55 -2.23
CA ASP A 289 21.38 -3.24 -0.95
C ASP A 289 20.60 -3.86 0.25
N PRO A 290 21.22 -3.96 1.44
CA PRO A 290 20.60 -4.60 2.58
C PRO A 290 19.29 -3.97 3.08
N SER A 291 19.08 -2.68 2.89
CA SER A 291 17.87 -1.95 3.30
C SER A 291 16.73 -2.28 2.34
N SER A 292 16.99 -2.17 1.04
CA SER A 292 16.06 -2.55 -0.02
C SER A 292 15.64 -4.02 0.06
N GLU A 293 16.53 -4.95 0.43
CA GLU A 293 16.17 -6.36 0.61
C GLU A 293 15.17 -6.60 1.75
N LYS A 294 15.26 -5.85 2.85
CA LYS A 294 14.28 -5.96 3.94
C LYS A 294 12.90 -5.47 3.49
N LEU A 295 12.86 -4.32 2.82
CA LEU A 295 11.63 -3.74 2.28
C LEU A 295 11.02 -4.62 1.17
N ARG A 296 11.85 -5.23 0.33
CA ARG A 296 11.43 -6.21 -0.66
C ARG A 296 10.79 -7.44 -0.02
N LYS A 297 11.41 -7.98 1.03
CA LYS A 297 10.85 -9.10 1.80
C LYS A 297 9.48 -8.71 2.38
N GLU A 298 9.39 -7.55 3.02
CA GLU A 298 8.13 -7.04 3.58
C GLU A 298 7.06 -6.83 2.51
N SER A 299 7.45 -6.35 1.32
CA SER A 299 6.53 -6.21 0.19
C SER A 299 5.93 -7.56 -0.24
N VAL A 300 6.73 -8.64 -0.26
CA VAL A 300 6.21 -10.00 -0.52
C VAL A 300 5.25 -10.44 0.58
N ASP A 301 5.65 -10.26 1.85
CA ASP A 301 4.85 -10.67 3.00
C ASP A 301 3.48 -9.97 2.99
N GLU A 302 3.46 -8.65 2.83
CA GLU A 302 2.23 -7.86 2.80
C GLU A 302 1.37 -8.12 1.56
N ALA A 303 1.96 -8.26 0.37
CA ALA A 303 1.20 -8.63 -0.82
C ALA A 303 0.57 -10.03 -0.70
N CYS A 304 1.27 -11.00 -0.10
CA CYS A 304 0.70 -12.32 0.18
C CYS A 304 -0.42 -12.23 1.22
N ASN A 305 -0.27 -11.41 2.27
CA ASN A 305 -1.32 -11.24 3.28
C ASN A 305 -2.61 -10.65 2.68
N ILE A 306 -2.51 -9.70 1.75
CA ILE A 306 -3.67 -9.17 1.01
C ILE A 306 -4.31 -10.28 0.16
N ALA A 307 -3.50 -11.08 -0.54
CA ALA A 307 -4.01 -12.18 -1.36
C ALA A 307 -4.67 -13.29 -0.53
N ASP A 308 -4.09 -13.64 0.62
CA ASP A 308 -4.65 -14.57 1.61
C ASP A 308 -6.01 -14.04 2.09
N THR A 309 -6.08 -12.77 2.51
CA THR A 309 -7.33 -12.14 2.98
C THR A 309 -8.40 -12.08 1.88
N ALA A 310 -8.00 -11.85 0.62
CA ALA A 310 -8.91 -11.85 -0.52
C ALA A 310 -9.46 -13.26 -0.79
N ALA A 311 -8.64 -14.30 -0.69
CA ALA A 311 -9.05 -15.69 -0.81
C ALA A 311 -10.05 -16.09 0.27
N GLU A 312 -9.77 -15.76 1.54
CA GLU A 312 -10.67 -15.99 2.68
C GLU A 312 -12.03 -15.28 2.51
N SER A 313 -12.03 -14.13 1.83
CA SER A 313 -13.24 -13.34 1.56
C SER A 313 -13.96 -13.75 0.26
N GLY A 314 -13.46 -14.74 -0.47
CA GLY A 314 -14.03 -15.19 -1.75
C GLY A 314 -13.80 -14.23 -2.92
N LEU A 315 -12.92 -13.24 -2.79
CA LEU A 315 -12.52 -12.32 -3.86
C LEU A 315 -11.39 -12.94 -4.70
N TRP A 316 -11.73 -13.99 -5.45
CA TRP A 316 -10.77 -14.84 -6.15
C TRP A 316 -9.96 -14.11 -7.23
N ASP A 317 -10.55 -13.13 -7.91
CA ASP A 317 -9.85 -12.37 -8.94
C ASP A 317 -8.75 -11.48 -8.33
N THR A 318 -9.06 -10.79 -7.23
CA THR A 318 -8.08 -10.06 -6.41
C THR A 318 -6.99 -10.99 -5.84
N ALA A 319 -7.36 -12.13 -5.26
CA ALA A 319 -6.39 -13.11 -4.75
C ALA A 319 -5.45 -13.62 -5.86
N GLY A 320 -6.02 -14.03 -6.99
CA GLY A 320 -5.29 -14.47 -8.17
C GLY A 320 -4.37 -13.39 -8.74
N THR A 321 -4.84 -12.15 -8.81
CA THR A 321 -4.06 -10.99 -9.27
C THR A 321 -2.86 -10.73 -8.37
N GLY A 322 -3.05 -10.73 -7.05
CA GLY A 322 -1.98 -10.55 -6.07
C GLY A 322 -0.91 -11.63 -6.18
N ILE A 323 -1.31 -12.90 -6.20
CA ILE A 323 -0.40 -14.05 -6.36
C ILE A 323 0.39 -13.93 -7.67
N ARG A 324 -0.30 -13.58 -8.77
CA ARG A 324 0.31 -13.43 -10.08
C ARG A 324 1.37 -12.35 -10.10
N TYR A 325 1.08 -11.18 -9.53
CA TYR A 325 2.02 -10.08 -9.44
C TYR A 325 3.22 -10.42 -8.56
N VAL A 326 3.02 -11.06 -7.40
CA VAL A 326 4.12 -11.53 -6.55
C VAL A 326 5.06 -12.45 -7.33
N GLY A 327 4.54 -13.49 -8.00
CA GLY A 327 5.37 -14.41 -8.77
C GLY A 327 6.12 -13.72 -9.93
N PHE A 328 5.43 -12.84 -10.66
CA PHE A 328 6.00 -12.13 -11.80
C PHE A 328 7.12 -11.16 -11.39
N TYR A 329 6.86 -10.29 -10.41
CA TYR A 329 7.85 -9.32 -9.96
C TYR A 329 8.98 -10.01 -9.18
N SER A 330 8.70 -11.13 -8.51
CA SER A 330 9.76 -11.93 -7.90
C SER A 330 10.70 -12.53 -8.94
N ALA A 331 10.15 -13.14 -9.99
CA ALA A 331 10.93 -13.67 -11.11
C ALA A 331 11.76 -12.57 -11.81
N THR A 332 11.15 -11.41 -12.04
CA THR A 332 11.83 -10.23 -12.63
C THR A 332 12.98 -9.75 -11.75
N SER A 333 12.75 -9.65 -10.44
CA SER A 333 13.76 -9.27 -9.44
C SER A 333 14.95 -10.23 -9.46
N ILE A 334 14.69 -11.55 -9.54
CA ILE A 334 15.74 -12.57 -9.62
C ILE A 334 16.58 -12.42 -10.89
N MET A 335 15.94 -12.26 -12.05
CA MET A 335 16.63 -12.10 -13.35
C MET A 335 17.48 -10.82 -13.43
N ARG A 336 17.17 -9.80 -12.63
CA ARG A 336 17.93 -8.53 -12.61
C ARG A 336 19.17 -8.57 -11.73
N ARG A 337 19.33 -9.57 -10.85
CA ARG A 337 20.45 -9.65 -9.91
C ARG A 337 21.75 -9.97 -10.62
N GLY A 338 22.83 -9.32 -10.20
CA GLY A 338 24.19 -9.70 -10.57
C GLY A 338 24.81 -10.69 -9.57
N ALA A 339 25.97 -11.24 -9.94
CA ALA A 339 26.74 -12.17 -9.09
C ALA A 339 27.04 -11.63 -7.67
N SER A 340 27.17 -10.31 -7.51
CA SER A 340 27.47 -9.64 -6.24
C SER A 340 26.27 -9.46 -5.31
N ASP A 341 25.05 -9.60 -5.82
CA ASP A 341 23.81 -9.19 -5.15
C ASP A 341 23.18 -10.33 -4.33
N ARG A 342 24.02 -11.26 -3.90
CA ARG A 342 23.64 -12.54 -3.29
C ARG A 342 23.23 -12.43 -1.83
N ASN A 343 23.50 -11.30 -1.19
CA ASN A 343 23.69 -11.25 0.26
C ASN A 343 22.43 -11.50 1.12
N GLN A 344 21.23 -11.68 0.55
CA GLN A 344 20.03 -12.02 1.34
C GLN A 344 19.12 -13.07 0.68
N ARG A 345 19.38 -14.36 0.94
CA ARG A 345 18.51 -15.50 0.55
C ARG A 345 17.11 -15.50 1.19
N ALA A 346 16.85 -14.63 2.16
CA ALA A 346 15.61 -14.63 2.93
C ALA A 346 14.39 -14.32 2.05
N TYR A 347 14.50 -13.33 1.17
CA TYR A 347 13.43 -12.95 0.25
C TYR A 347 13.18 -14.01 -0.84
N THR A 348 14.24 -14.57 -1.42
CA THR A 348 14.11 -15.58 -2.48
C THR A 348 13.46 -16.85 -1.95
N ASN A 349 13.84 -17.31 -0.76
CA ASN A 349 13.16 -18.43 -0.14
C ASN A 349 11.70 -18.12 0.24
N LEU A 350 11.41 -16.88 0.67
CA LEU A 350 10.06 -16.47 1.04
C LEU A 350 9.08 -16.50 -0.14
N SER A 351 9.50 -15.97 -1.29
CA SER A 351 8.64 -15.88 -2.49
C SER A 351 8.13 -17.26 -2.93
N ILE A 352 8.97 -18.29 -2.81
CA ILE A 352 8.62 -19.65 -3.20
C ILE A 352 7.94 -20.46 -2.09
N SER A 353 8.11 -20.08 -0.82
CA SER A 353 7.47 -20.75 0.31
C SER A 353 6.03 -20.29 0.57
N ARG A 354 5.65 -19.08 0.16
CA ARG A 354 4.27 -18.57 0.37
C ARG A 354 3.26 -19.12 -0.64
N ILE A 355 3.66 -19.34 -1.89
CA ILE A 355 2.77 -19.81 -2.96
C ILE A 355 2.06 -21.14 -2.62
N PRO A 356 2.71 -22.17 -2.05
CA PRO A 356 2.04 -23.41 -1.62
C PRO A 356 0.97 -23.20 -0.55
N SER A 357 1.22 -22.30 0.41
CA SER A 357 0.24 -21.93 1.44
C SER A 357 -0.98 -21.27 0.82
N LEU A 358 -0.76 -20.26 -0.03
CA LEU A 358 -1.82 -19.58 -0.79
C LEU A 358 -2.61 -20.56 -1.66
N PHE A 359 -1.92 -21.49 -2.33
CA PHE A 359 -2.58 -22.51 -3.14
C PHE A 359 -3.46 -23.41 -2.29
N SER A 360 -3.01 -23.81 -1.10
CA SER A 360 -3.80 -24.64 -0.19
C SER A 360 -5.01 -23.89 0.35
N GLU A 361 -4.83 -22.63 0.77
CA GLU A 361 -5.93 -21.76 1.23
C GLU A 361 -6.99 -21.55 0.14
N LEU A 362 -6.56 -21.27 -1.11
CA LEU A 362 -7.49 -21.16 -2.24
C LEU A 362 -8.28 -22.46 -2.38
N MET A 363 -7.59 -23.61 -2.43
CA MET A 363 -8.20 -24.93 -2.64
C MET A 363 -9.18 -25.34 -1.54
N GLU A 364 -8.95 -24.93 -0.29
CA GLU A 364 -9.84 -25.20 0.85
C GLU A 364 -11.15 -24.41 0.78
N ASN A 365 -11.10 -23.20 0.23
CA ASN A 365 -12.24 -22.29 0.16
C ASN A 365 -12.98 -22.34 -1.20
N LEU A 366 -12.53 -23.18 -2.13
CA LEU A 366 -13.16 -23.35 -3.45
C LEU A 366 -14.61 -23.85 -3.36
N PRO A 367 -15.49 -23.44 -4.29
CA PRO A 367 -16.80 -24.05 -4.47
C PRO A 367 -16.71 -25.55 -4.84
N ASP A 368 -17.68 -26.36 -4.39
CA ASP A 368 -17.74 -27.81 -4.67
C ASP A 368 -17.83 -28.14 -6.19
N GLU A 369 -18.38 -27.22 -6.99
CA GLU A 369 -18.54 -27.38 -8.44
C GLU A 369 -17.75 -26.28 -9.17
N ILE A 370 -16.61 -26.64 -9.74
CA ILE A 370 -15.81 -25.75 -10.60
C ILE A 370 -15.77 -26.30 -12.02
N GLU A 371 -16.06 -25.43 -12.99
CA GLU A 371 -15.94 -25.75 -14.41
C GLU A 371 -14.46 -25.84 -14.82
N THR A 372 -13.89 -27.05 -14.81
CA THR A 372 -12.47 -27.27 -15.12
C THR A 372 -12.14 -27.29 -16.62
N ASP A 373 -13.16 -27.29 -17.48
CA ASP A 373 -13.02 -27.40 -18.94
C ASP A 373 -12.26 -26.21 -19.55
N ALA A 374 -12.38 -25.01 -18.97
CA ALA A 374 -11.66 -23.82 -19.40
C ALA A 374 -10.12 -23.98 -19.27
N PHE A 375 -9.68 -24.65 -18.20
CA PHE A 375 -8.27 -24.91 -17.91
C PHE A 375 -7.69 -25.94 -18.90
N GLN A 376 -8.46 -27.00 -19.20
CA GLN A 376 -8.07 -28.04 -20.15
C GLN A 376 -7.89 -27.49 -21.57
N ASN A 377 -8.69 -26.49 -21.95
CA ASN A 377 -8.65 -25.88 -23.28
C ASN A 377 -7.57 -24.80 -23.43
N ARG A 378 -6.78 -24.50 -22.38
CA ARG A 378 -5.71 -23.49 -22.37
C ARG A 378 -6.18 -22.07 -22.66
N ILE A 379 -7.46 -21.79 -22.44
CA ILE A 379 -8.06 -20.46 -22.66
C ILE A 379 -8.17 -19.76 -21.31
N ILE A 380 -7.02 -19.57 -20.66
CA ILE A 380 -6.98 -18.85 -19.39
C ILE A 380 -6.80 -17.37 -19.72
N ARG A 381 -7.91 -16.65 -19.67
CA ARG A 381 -7.99 -15.21 -19.93
C ARG A 381 -8.81 -14.56 -18.83
N ARG A 382 -8.32 -13.43 -18.32
CA ARG A 382 -9.05 -12.59 -17.35
C ARG A 382 -10.19 -11.81 -18.00
N HIS A 383 -10.07 -11.46 -19.30
CA HIS A 383 -11.07 -10.66 -20.03
C HIS A 383 -11.37 -11.21 -21.44
N GLY A 384 -12.61 -10.99 -21.94
CA GLY A 384 -13.07 -11.30 -23.32
C GLY A 384 -14.06 -12.46 -23.45
N ASP A 385 -14.39 -12.87 -24.68
CA ASP A 385 -15.44 -13.88 -24.98
C ASP A 385 -15.17 -15.31 -24.45
N TYR A 386 -14.08 -15.52 -23.71
CA TYR A 386 -13.66 -16.82 -23.16
C TYR A 386 -12.95 -16.65 -21.79
N THR A 387 -13.50 -15.80 -20.91
CA THR A 387 -12.97 -15.63 -19.55
C THR A 387 -13.11 -16.91 -18.74
N SER A 388 -12.03 -17.32 -18.07
CA SER A 388 -12.13 -18.35 -17.03
C SER A 388 -12.89 -17.81 -15.82
N SER A 389 -13.47 -18.70 -15.00
CA SER A 389 -14.00 -18.27 -13.70
C SER A 389 -12.88 -17.70 -12.83
N SER A 390 -13.21 -16.82 -11.90
CA SER A 390 -12.23 -16.15 -11.04
C SER A 390 -11.48 -17.16 -10.14
N GLU A 391 -12.13 -18.25 -9.75
CA GLU A 391 -11.54 -19.38 -9.02
C GLU A 391 -10.46 -20.08 -9.86
N VAL A 392 -10.80 -20.47 -11.10
CA VAL A 392 -9.87 -21.14 -12.01
C VAL A 392 -8.68 -20.23 -12.34
N TRP A 393 -8.95 -18.92 -12.48
CA TRP A 393 -7.91 -17.90 -12.63
C TRP A 393 -6.98 -17.86 -11.42
N ALA A 394 -7.49 -17.82 -10.19
CA ALA A 394 -6.67 -17.80 -8.98
C ALA A 394 -5.75 -19.03 -8.85
N LEU A 395 -6.29 -20.23 -9.05
CA LEU A 395 -5.51 -21.47 -9.04
C LEU A 395 -4.44 -21.50 -10.13
N TRP A 396 -4.80 -21.00 -11.31
CA TRP A 396 -3.84 -20.86 -12.39
C TRP A 396 -2.71 -19.89 -12.03
N CYS A 397 -3.02 -18.78 -11.39
CA CYS A 397 -2.05 -17.78 -10.94
C CYS A 397 -1.03 -18.38 -9.95
N CYS A 398 -1.44 -19.28 -9.06
CA CYS A 398 -0.50 -20.04 -8.21
C CYS A 398 0.48 -20.86 -9.05
N TYR A 399 -0.02 -21.65 -9.99
CA TYR A 399 0.82 -22.48 -10.85
C TYR A 399 1.78 -21.62 -11.69
N ALA A 400 1.26 -20.57 -12.32
CA ALA A 400 2.04 -19.67 -13.16
C ALA A 400 3.16 -18.98 -12.36
N SER A 401 2.83 -18.48 -11.18
CA SER A 401 3.78 -17.80 -10.28
C SER A 401 4.87 -18.73 -9.78
N MET A 402 4.50 -19.95 -9.38
CA MET A 402 5.48 -20.96 -8.95
C MET A 402 6.42 -21.33 -10.09
N ALA A 403 5.87 -21.60 -11.28
CA ALA A 403 6.65 -21.98 -12.46
C ALA A 403 7.59 -20.85 -12.91
N GLU A 404 7.10 -19.62 -12.97
CA GLU A 404 7.87 -18.46 -13.42
C GLU A 404 9.01 -18.12 -12.44
N THR A 405 8.73 -18.12 -11.13
CA THR A 405 9.75 -17.89 -10.10
C THR A 405 10.80 -19.01 -10.11
N THR A 406 10.37 -20.27 -10.25
CA THR A 406 11.29 -21.41 -10.38
C THR A 406 12.16 -21.28 -11.63
N SER A 407 11.58 -20.89 -12.78
CA SER A 407 12.33 -20.64 -14.02
C SER A 407 13.42 -19.58 -13.83
N ALA A 408 13.10 -18.48 -13.15
CA ALA A 408 14.07 -17.43 -12.84
C ALA A 408 15.25 -17.96 -12.00
N TYR A 409 14.99 -18.80 -10.99
CA TYR A 409 16.07 -19.42 -10.20
C TYR A 409 16.96 -20.34 -11.04
N LEU A 410 16.37 -21.18 -11.90
CA LEU A 410 17.13 -22.07 -12.79
C LEU A 410 18.09 -21.25 -13.65
N ARG A 411 17.58 -20.18 -14.28
CA ARG A 411 18.36 -19.33 -15.19
C ARG A 411 19.45 -18.57 -14.46
N TYR A 412 19.12 -17.99 -13.31
CA TYR A 412 20.11 -17.30 -12.49
C TYR A 412 21.28 -18.23 -12.13
N GLU A 413 20.99 -19.45 -11.68
CA GLU A 413 22.02 -20.41 -11.29
C GLU A 413 22.83 -20.94 -12.48
N LEU A 414 22.21 -21.10 -13.65
CA LEU A 414 22.92 -21.47 -14.88
C LEU A 414 23.83 -20.35 -15.38
N GLU A 415 23.40 -19.09 -15.26
CA GLU A 415 24.18 -17.93 -15.70
C GLU A 415 25.35 -17.62 -14.76
N HIS A 416 25.16 -17.80 -13.45
CA HIS A 416 26.12 -17.39 -12.42
C HIS A 416 26.87 -18.54 -11.76
N GLU A 417 26.51 -19.80 -12.05
CA GLU A 417 27.06 -21.03 -11.45
C GLU A 417 26.95 -21.06 -9.91
N GLU A 418 26.04 -20.28 -9.32
CA GLU A 418 25.86 -20.16 -7.87
C GLU A 418 24.40 -20.24 -7.44
N PRO A 419 24.09 -20.93 -6.32
CA PRO A 419 22.73 -21.00 -5.83
C PRO A 419 22.30 -19.71 -5.15
N ILE A 420 21.12 -19.23 -5.55
CA ILE A 420 20.39 -18.08 -4.99
C ILE A 420 19.21 -18.47 -4.09
N VAL A 421 18.76 -19.72 -4.20
CA VAL A 421 17.62 -20.29 -3.46
C VAL A 421 18.03 -21.60 -2.78
N ASP A 422 17.31 -21.97 -1.73
CA ASP A 422 17.39 -23.31 -1.18
C ASP A 422 16.48 -24.27 -1.98
N TRP A 423 17.08 -25.07 -2.86
CA TRP A 423 16.34 -26.02 -3.69
C TRP A 423 15.61 -27.12 -2.91
N SER A 424 15.99 -27.37 -1.65
CA SER A 424 15.22 -28.27 -0.79
C SER A 424 13.86 -27.66 -0.43
N MET A 425 13.80 -26.34 -0.19
CA MET A 425 12.55 -25.61 0.02
C MET A 425 11.72 -25.55 -1.25
N VAL A 426 12.33 -25.28 -2.40
CA VAL A 426 11.64 -25.30 -3.71
C VAL A 426 10.98 -26.66 -3.96
N SER A 427 11.76 -27.74 -3.78
CA SER A 427 11.26 -29.12 -3.91
C SER A 427 10.11 -29.42 -2.95
N SER A 428 10.19 -28.95 -1.70
CA SER A 428 9.14 -29.10 -0.70
C SER A 428 7.86 -28.37 -1.13
N GLY A 429 7.96 -27.12 -1.58
CA GLY A 429 6.81 -26.32 -2.01
C GLY A 429 6.11 -26.94 -3.22
N TRP A 430 6.86 -27.40 -4.24
CA TRP A 430 6.26 -28.15 -5.36
C TRP A 430 5.59 -29.44 -4.91
N SER A 431 6.22 -30.17 -3.97
CA SER A 431 5.66 -31.42 -3.42
C SER A 431 4.36 -31.18 -2.66
N GLU A 432 4.27 -30.07 -1.92
CA GLU A 432 3.08 -29.64 -1.19
C GLU A 432 1.94 -29.30 -2.14
N CYS A 433 2.17 -28.46 -3.15
CA CYS A 433 1.15 -28.15 -4.17
C CYS A 433 0.62 -29.40 -4.88
N VAL A 434 1.49 -30.37 -5.18
CA VAL A 434 1.08 -31.64 -5.78
C VAL A 434 0.22 -32.46 -4.81
N SER A 435 0.55 -32.49 -3.51
CA SER A 435 -0.27 -33.17 -2.49
C SER A 435 -1.65 -32.55 -2.42
N THR A 436 -1.72 -31.22 -2.21
CA THR A 436 -2.96 -30.45 -2.15
C THR A 436 -3.81 -30.66 -3.41
N ALA A 437 -3.20 -30.56 -4.60
CA ALA A 437 -3.91 -30.79 -5.85
C ALA A 437 -4.43 -32.22 -5.97
N SER A 438 -3.70 -33.23 -5.49
CA SER A 438 -4.13 -34.63 -5.54
C SER A 438 -5.28 -34.96 -4.59
N GLU A 439 -5.38 -34.23 -3.47
CA GLU A 439 -6.41 -34.42 -2.44
C GLU A 439 -7.74 -33.74 -2.83
N SER A 440 -7.67 -32.72 -3.69
CA SER A 440 -8.83 -31.93 -4.12
C SER A 440 -9.80 -32.60 -5.09
N GLY A 441 -9.39 -33.69 -5.75
CA GLY A 441 -10.17 -34.31 -6.83
C GLY A 441 -10.08 -33.61 -8.19
N PHE A 442 -9.33 -32.51 -8.32
CA PHE A 442 -9.08 -31.84 -9.61
C PHE A 442 -7.92 -32.48 -10.39
N ASP A 443 -8.20 -33.62 -11.03
CA ASP A 443 -7.21 -34.45 -11.75
C ASP A 443 -6.27 -33.66 -12.68
N TYR A 444 -6.80 -32.73 -13.48
CA TYR A 444 -5.96 -31.98 -14.41
C TYR A 444 -4.90 -31.14 -13.66
N PHE A 445 -5.26 -30.45 -12.58
CA PHE A 445 -4.30 -29.70 -11.79
C PHE A 445 -3.22 -30.63 -11.23
N THR A 446 -3.61 -31.78 -10.68
CA THR A 446 -2.66 -32.79 -10.21
C THR A 446 -1.67 -33.16 -11.32
N TYR A 447 -2.15 -33.43 -12.53
CA TYR A 447 -1.30 -33.79 -13.67
C TYR A 447 -0.39 -32.64 -14.12
N GLN A 448 -0.87 -31.40 -14.11
CA GLN A 448 -0.09 -30.22 -14.49
C GLN A 448 1.06 -29.96 -13.49
N TRP A 449 0.76 -29.97 -12.18
CA TRP A 449 1.74 -29.79 -11.13
C TRP A 449 2.76 -30.95 -11.10
N LEU A 450 2.29 -32.20 -11.13
CA LEU A 450 3.16 -33.38 -11.10
C LEU A 450 4.02 -33.50 -12.36
N GLY A 451 3.45 -33.22 -13.54
CA GLY A 451 4.19 -33.22 -14.80
C GLY A 451 5.29 -32.16 -14.82
N THR A 452 5.02 -30.97 -14.27
CA THR A 452 6.03 -29.91 -14.15
C THR A 452 7.13 -30.31 -13.16
N LEU A 453 6.77 -30.95 -12.04
CA LEU A 453 7.74 -31.48 -11.09
C LEU A 453 8.66 -32.56 -11.69
N PHE A 454 8.11 -33.43 -12.54
CA PHE A 454 8.90 -34.39 -13.34
C PHE A 454 9.86 -33.69 -14.29
N TYR A 455 9.42 -32.61 -14.93
CA TYR A 455 10.30 -31.82 -15.79
C TYR A 455 11.44 -31.16 -14.99
N LEU A 456 11.17 -30.58 -13.82
CA LEU A 456 12.20 -30.02 -12.94
C LEU A 456 13.20 -31.08 -12.44
N GLU A 457 12.72 -32.28 -12.07
CA GLU A 457 13.61 -33.38 -11.67
C GLU A 457 14.47 -33.90 -12.83
N TYR A 458 13.94 -33.81 -14.06
CA TYR A 458 14.74 -34.09 -15.24
C TYR A 458 15.82 -33.02 -15.44
N LEU A 459 15.48 -31.74 -15.36
CA LEU A 459 16.44 -30.64 -15.50
C LEU A 459 17.56 -30.71 -14.45
N SER A 460 17.25 -31.04 -13.19
CA SER A 460 18.27 -31.17 -12.14
C SER A 460 19.29 -32.28 -12.41
N ARG A 461 18.97 -33.27 -13.25
CA ARG A 461 19.88 -34.35 -13.66
C ARG A 461 20.70 -34.03 -14.91
N GLN A 462 20.23 -33.09 -15.73
CA GLN A 462 20.89 -32.68 -16.97
C GLN A 462 21.91 -31.57 -16.71
N GLY A 463 21.70 -30.75 -15.68
CA GLY A 463 22.64 -29.70 -15.30
C GLY A 463 23.93 -30.20 -14.64
N PRO A 464 24.89 -29.29 -14.39
CA PRO A 464 26.10 -29.57 -13.62
C PRO A 464 25.82 -30.18 -12.23
N GLU A 465 26.77 -30.88 -11.61
CA GLU A 465 26.57 -31.55 -10.30
C GLU A 465 26.14 -30.59 -9.17
N SER A 466 26.54 -29.32 -9.24
CA SER A 466 26.14 -28.27 -8.29
C SER A 466 24.79 -27.63 -8.61
N PHE A 467 24.24 -27.85 -9.81
CA PHE A 467 22.98 -27.26 -10.25
C PHE A 467 21.80 -27.91 -9.53
N MET A 468 20.90 -27.08 -9.00
CA MET A 468 19.75 -27.54 -8.23
C MET A 468 20.15 -28.46 -7.05
N ALA A 469 21.28 -28.18 -6.41
CA ALA A 469 21.81 -29.02 -5.34
C ALA A 469 20.77 -29.24 -4.23
N ASN A 470 20.51 -30.51 -3.89
CA ASN A 470 19.47 -30.96 -2.94
C ASN A 470 18.01 -30.84 -3.41
N PHE A 471 17.76 -30.58 -4.70
CA PHE A 471 16.42 -30.73 -5.27
C PHE A 471 16.02 -32.21 -5.32
N ASN A 472 15.18 -32.64 -4.38
CA ASN A 472 14.72 -34.02 -4.29
C ASN A 472 13.22 -34.08 -3.96
N PRO A 473 12.34 -34.18 -4.97
CA PRO A 473 10.91 -34.28 -4.75
C PRO A 473 10.57 -35.64 -4.14
N THR A 474 10.16 -35.65 -2.88
CA THR A 474 9.79 -36.88 -2.15
C THR A 474 8.36 -37.32 -2.43
N ILE A 475 7.53 -36.46 -3.01
CA ILE A 475 6.10 -36.70 -3.25
C ILE A 475 5.83 -37.88 -4.20
N GLN A 476 6.78 -38.21 -5.08
CA GLN A 476 6.67 -39.33 -6.02
C GLN A 476 6.43 -40.69 -5.35
N TYR A 477 6.78 -40.84 -4.07
CA TYR A 477 6.54 -42.06 -3.30
C TYR A 477 5.20 -42.09 -2.55
N ARG A 478 4.48 -40.96 -2.51
CA ARG A 478 3.19 -40.81 -1.81
C ARG A 478 1.99 -40.82 -2.75
N ILE A 479 2.21 -40.51 -4.02
CA ILE A 479 1.16 -40.50 -5.05
C ILE A 479 0.89 -41.92 -5.56
N ARG A 480 -0.38 -42.24 -5.83
CA ARG A 480 -0.79 -43.52 -6.41
C ARG A 480 -0.14 -43.74 -7.77
N SER A 481 0.32 -44.96 -8.04
CA SER A 481 0.99 -45.30 -9.32
C SER A 481 0.15 -44.97 -10.55
N GLU A 482 -1.17 -45.11 -10.49
CA GLU A 482 -2.10 -44.74 -11.57
C GLU A 482 -2.04 -43.26 -11.93
N VAL A 483 -1.99 -42.36 -10.93
CA VAL A 483 -1.87 -40.91 -11.16
C VAL A 483 -0.55 -40.58 -11.85
N VAL A 484 0.54 -41.26 -11.46
CA VAL A 484 1.84 -41.12 -12.13
C VAL A 484 1.77 -41.59 -13.59
N GLU A 485 1.17 -42.75 -13.85
CA GLU A 485 1.02 -43.26 -15.22
C GLU A 485 0.17 -42.34 -16.11
N ASN A 486 -0.97 -41.88 -15.59
CA ASN A 486 -1.87 -40.95 -16.29
C ASN A 486 -1.19 -39.61 -16.56
N THR A 487 -0.40 -39.10 -15.60
CA THR A 487 0.38 -37.87 -15.78
C THR A 487 1.37 -38.02 -16.92
N VAL A 488 2.14 -39.12 -16.93
CA VAL A 488 3.09 -39.40 -18.01
C VAL A 488 2.34 -39.43 -19.35
N ASP A 489 1.28 -40.23 -19.48
CA ASP A 489 0.53 -40.35 -20.74
C ASP A 489 -0.05 -39.02 -21.23
N ARG A 490 -0.47 -38.15 -20.30
CA ARG A 490 -1.00 -36.81 -20.62
C ARG A 490 0.08 -35.82 -21.03
N VAL A 491 1.26 -35.88 -20.44
CA VAL A 491 2.41 -35.08 -20.88
C VAL A 491 2.85 -35.50 -22.27
N ARG A 492 2.95 -36.81 -22.53
CA ARG A 492 3.34 -37.38 -23.84
C ARG A 492 2.35 -37.04 -24.95
N SER A 493 1.05 -37.10 -24.66
CA SER A 493 0.00 -36.75 -25.62
C SER A 493 -0.07 -35.25 -25.91
N GLY A 494 0.70 -34.44 -25.19
CA GLY A 494 0.67 -32.99 -25.26
C GLY A 494 -0.59 -32.39 -24.66
N SER A 495 -1.43 -33.16 -23.97
CA SER A 495 -2.62 -32.63 -23.26
C SER A 495 -2.21 -31.75 -22.09
N VAL A 496 -1.17 -32.13 -21.35
CA VAL A 496 -0.53 -31.34 -20.30
C VAL A 496 0.80 -30.80 -20.84
N SER A 497 0.98 -29.48 -20.84
CA SER A 497 2.27 -28.89 -21.25
C SER A 497 3.06 -28.44 -20.02
N VAL A 498 4.14 -29.15 -19.75
CA VAL A 498 5.01 -28.93 -18.59
C VAL A 498 6.12 -27.91 -18.88
N ARG A 499 6.42 -27.69 -20.17
CA ARG A 499 7.46 -26.79 -20.65
C ARG A 499 7.00 -25.35 -20.82
N ASN A 500 5.72 -25.15 -21.11
CA ASN A 500 5.14 -23.85 -21.50
C ASN A 500 5.34 -22.70 -20.51
N ARG A 501 5.84 -22.94 -19.30
CA ARG A 501 6.10 -21.89 -18.30
C ARG A 501 7.54 -21.90 -17.80
N ILE A 502 8.10 -23.07 -17.57
CA ILE A 502 9.51 -23.20 -17.20
C ILE A 502 10.43 -22.69 -18.32
N ASP A 503 10.07 -22.93 -19.58
CA ASP A 503 10.90 -22.55 -20.73
C ASP A 503 10.69 -21.10 -21.19
N LEU A 504 9.70 -20.39 -20.64
CA LEU A 504 9.51 -18.97 -20.99
C LEU A 504 10.48 -18.10 -20.20
N LEU A 505 10.95 -17.01 -20.84
CA LEU A 505 11.66 -15.95 -20.12
C LEU A 505 10.66 -15.16 -19.27
N PRO A 506 10.90 -15.03 -17.95
CA PRO A 506 10.04 -14.26 -17.07
C PRO A 506 10.22 -12.74 -17.28
N GLY A 507 9.22 -11.95 -16.88
CA GLY A 507 9.44 -10.51 -16.59
C GLY A 507 9.36 -9.51 -17.75
N HIS A 508 8.67 -9.81 -18.86
CA HIS A 508 8.68 -8.93 -20.05
C HIS A 508 7.44 -8.04 -20.27
N ILE A 509 6.24 -8.47 -19.88
CA ILE A 509 4.97 -7.77 -20.15
C ILE A 509 4.08 -7.94 -18.91
N ASP A 510 3.14 -7.03 -18.66
CA ASP A 510 2.18 -7.14 -17.55
C ASP A 510 1.53 -8.54 -17.53
N PRO A 511 1.73 -9.30 -16.43
CA PRO A 511 1.30 -10.69 -16.33
C PRO A 511 -0.22 -10.87 -16.27
N ILE A 512 -0.96 -9.79 -16.02
CA ILE A 512 -2.42 -9.76 -15.91
C ILE A 512 -3.05 -9.53 -17.28
N GLU A 513 -2.54 -8.56 -18.05
CA GLU A 513 -3.06 -8.26 -19.39
C GLU A 513 -2.76 -9.40 -20.36
N THR A 514 -1.59 -10.01 -20.19
CA THR A 514 -1.11 -11.08 -21.05
C THR A 514 -0.65 -12.26 -20.20
N PRO A 515 -1.54 -13.23 -19.91
CA PRO A 515 -1.22 -14.34 -19.03
C PRO A 515 -0.05 -15.17 -19.55
N LEU A 516 0.01 -15.45 -20.86
CA LEU A 516 1.06 -16.21 -21.55
C LEU A 516 2.07 -15.26 -22.22
N THR A 517 3.03 -14.76 -21.46
CA THR A 517 4.10 -13.89 -21.97
C THR A 517 5.44 -14.59 -21.90
N GLY A 518 6.22 -14.44 -22.96
CA GLY A 518 7.60 -14.90 -23.02
C GLY A 518 7.93 -15.54 -24.36
N TYR A 519 9.19 -15.42 -24.74
CA TYR A 519 9.76 -16.22 -25.81
C TYR A 519 10.21 -17.55 -25.21
N SER A 520 9.88 -18.65 -25.88
CA SER A 520 10.37 -19.98 -25.49
C SER A 520 11.89 -19.98 -25.63
N ASN A 521 12.57 -20.08 -24.49
CA ASN A 521 14.01 -20.16 -24.38
C ASN A 521 14.34 -21.21 -23.31
N PRO A 522 14.38 -22.51 -23.65
CA PRO A 522 14.59 -23.56 -22.66
C PRO A 522 15.87 -23.28 -21.84
N PRO A 523 15.93 -23.62 -20.54
CA PRO A 523 17.12 -23.37 -19.73
C PRO A 523 18.40 -24.03 -20.27
N PHE A 524 18.26 -25.09 -21.07
CA PHE A 524 19.36 -25.76 -21.75
C PHE A 524 19.06 -25.89 -23.25
N ASP A 525 20.02 -25.48 -24.09
CA ASP A 525 19.96 -25.62 -25.56
C ASP A 525 20.15 -27.08 -26.02
N ASP A 526 20.93 -27.82 -25.21
CA ASP A 526 21.64 -29.08 -25.37
C ASP A 526 21.04 -30.48 -25.11
N ILE A 527 19.74 -30.64 -24.80
CA ILE A 527 19.35 -31.84 -24.01
C ILE A 527 19.26 -33.13 -24.85
N GLU A 528 20.38 -33.87 -24.90
CA GLU A 528 20.63 -35.07 -25.73
C GLU A 528 19.78 -36.31 -25.40
N GLU A 529 19.18 -36.42 -24.20
CA GLU A 529 18.20 -37.48 -23.89
C GLU A 529 16.79 -36.91 -23.98
N GLU A 530 16.01 -37.28 -25.01
CA GLU A 530 14.61 -36.83 -25.15
C GLU A 530 13.86 -37.06 -23.83
N PHE A 531 13.43 -36.00 -23.16
CA PHE A 531 12.64 -36.02 -21.91
C PHE A 531 11.56 -37.13 -21.86
N GLU A 532 10.95 -37.42 -23.01
CA GLU A 532 10.03 -38.54 -23.25
C GLU A 532 10.59 -39.92 -22.84
N ARG A 533 11.84 -40.21 -23.18
CA ARG A 533 12.53 -41.45 -22.82
C ARG A 533 12.74 -41.53 -21.31
N TRP A 534 13.05 -40.40 -20.67
CA TRP A 534 13.19 -40.34 -19.21
C TRP A 534 11.84 -40.56 -18.51
N LEU A 535 10.75 -40.01 -19.05
CA LEU A 535 9.39 -40.27 -18.57
C LEU A 535 9.01 -41.77 -18.67
N ASP A 536 9.44 -42.47 -19.71
CA ASP A 536 9.20 -43.91 -19.86
C ASP A 536 9.90 -44.74 -18.78
N LEU A 537 11.13 -44.36 -18.39
CA LEU A 537 11.83 -44.98 -17.26
C LEU A 537 11.07 -44.74 -15.95
N LYS A 538 10.55 -43.52 -15.74
CA LYS A 538 9.73 -43.17 -14.58
C LYS A 538 8.44 -43.98 -14.50
N LYS A 539 7.72 -44.11 -15.63
CA LYS A 539 6.52 -44.95 -15.74
C LYS A 539 6.83 -46.42 -15.39
N GLY A 540 7.94 -46.95 -15.90
CA GLY A 540 8.40 -48.30 -15.61
C GLY A 540 8.77 -48.54 -14.14
N MET A 541 9.37 -47.56 -13.47
CA MET A 541 9.67 -47.65 -12.03
C MET A 541 8.41 -47.64 -11.17
N SER A 542 7.45 -46.76 -11.45
CA SER A 542 6.18 -46.68 -10.71
C SER A 542 5.44 -48.02 -10.70
N ARG A 543 5.40 -48.74 -11.84
CA ARG A 543 4.81 -50.08 -11.95
C ARG A 543 5.47 -51.12 -11.04
N ARG A 544 6.80 -51.05 -10.87
CA ARG A 544 7.55 -52.02 -10.07
C ARG A 544 7.36 -51.81 -8.57
N PHE A 545 7.22 -50.56 -8.13
CA PHE A 545 7.00 -50.24 -6.72
C PHE A 545 5.52 -50.28 -6.32
N GLY A 546 4.60 -49.99 -7.24
CA GLY A 546 3.14 -50.06 -7.03
C GLY A 546 2.58 -51.48 -6.83
N MET A 547 3.30 -52.52 -7.26
CA MET A 547 2.93 -53.93 -6.99
C MET A 547 3.24 -54.38 -5.55
N GLY A 548 3.79 -53.50 -4.70
CA GLY A 548 4.29 -53.84 -3.36
C GLY A 548 3.37 -53.58 -2.16
N GLY A 549 2.11 -53.20 -2.31
CA GLY A 549 1.29 -52.73 -1.17
C GLY A 549 -0.18 -53.15 -1.14
N ALA A 550 -0.48 -54.32 -0.57
CA ALA A 550 -1.30 -54.52 0.64
C ALA A 550 -1.45 -56.04 0.90
N PRO A 551 -1.18 -56.58 2.10
CA PRO A 551 -1.55 -57.95 2.41
C PRO A 551 -3.07 -58.05 2.36
N GLN A 552 -3.55 -58.86 1.43
CA GLN A 552 -4.93 -59.29 1.34
C GLN A 552 -5.30 -59.87 2.71
N LYS A 553 -6.16 -59.18 3.47
CA LYS A 553 -6.82 -59.79 4.63
C LYS A 553 -7.75 -60.85 4.06
N ASP A 554 -7.25 -62.08 3.98
CA ASP A 554 -8.05 -63.24 3.66
C ASP A 554 -9.19 -63.33 4.68
N ALA A 555 -10.41 -63.17 4.17
CA ALA A 555 -11.63 -63.46 4.88
C ALA A 555 -11.67 -64.98 5.11
N GLU A 556 -11.30 -65.41 6.31
CA GLU A 556 -11.54 -66.76 6.79
C GLU A 556 -13.05 -66.92 7.04
N ASN A 557 -13.76 -67.30 5.99
CA ASN A 557 -15.14 -67.78 6.05
C ASN A 557 -15.08 -69.31 6.14
N SER A 558 -14.88 -69.86 7.34
CA SER A 558 -15.11 -71.27 7.60
C SER A 558 -16.55 -71.47 8.10
N ASN A 559 -17.47 -71.65 7.15
CA ASN A 559 -18.65 -72.48 7.36
C ASN A 559 -18.20 -73.94 7.41
N THR A 560 -18.43 -74.60 8.53
CA THR A 560 -18.61 -76.06 8.56
C THR A 560 -19.83 -76.34 9.43
N ASP A 561 -20.89 -76.77 8.75
CA ASP A 561 -21.97 -77.57 9.34
C ASP A 561 -21.38 -78.89 9.86
N GLU A 562 -21.50 -79.14 11.16
CA GLU A 562 -21.96 -80.40 11.79
C GLU A 562 -22.26 -80.19 13.27
#